data_AF-A0A382TD72-F1
#
_entry.id   AF-A0A382TD72-F1
#
_cell.length_a   1.000
_cell.length_b   1.000
_cell.length_c   1.000
_cell.angle_alpha   90.00
_cell.angle_beta   90.00
_cell.angle_gamma   90.00
#
_symmetry.space_group_name_H-M   'P 1'
#
loop_
_entity.id
_entity.type
_entity.pdbx_description
1 polymer ?
#
loop_
_entity_poly.entity_id
_entity_poly.type
_entity_poly.pdbx_seq_one_letter_code
_entity_poly.pdbx_strand_id
1 'polypeptide(L)'
;MLFLAVVIGILLNPSKSDACSILYYKNIATGEIYAVNSEDFFLDVDAYIQIEPKSKKNFARLWYGWDNFAQGGINEKGLFFDAAVTPEQKKIKGYSNPESNLGDKILAHSSSVKEALKVLENEKIALNKSHMLFGDKTGQAVVVEWIKGERKLHWIVGNKLIVTNFLLFEPKAGNHPCFRYKSISERIKQLETSGEEITLLKIGNTFGQAVQPARKHENNRFGGTVYTSFINITDNKFFLSYKLSNKNVI
;
A
#
# COMPACT_ATOMS: atom_id res chain seq x y z
N MET A 1 49.09 -15.70 20.88
CA MET A 1 48.03 -14.68 20.99
C MET A 1 48.01 -13.90 19.68
N LEU A 2 47.03 -14.12 18.80
CA LEU A 2 46.69 -13.18 17.73
C LEU A 2 45.21 -13.41 17.38
N PHE A 3 44.34 -12.53 17.86
CA PHE A 3 42.93 -12.51 17.52
C PHE A 3 42.79 -11.96 16.09
N LEU A 4 42.28 -12.77 15.17
CA LEU A 4 41.86 -12.32 13.85
C LEU A 4 40.39 -11.91 13.94
N ALA A 5 40.13 -10.60 14.06
CA ALA A 5 38.79 -10.05 13.98
C ALA A 5 38.34 -10.02 12.52
N VAL A 6 37.48 -10.97 12.13
CA VAL A 6 36.79 -10.94 10.83
C VAL A 6 35.62 -9.95 10.95
N VAL A 7 35.80 -8.75 10.43
CA VAL A 7 34.71 -7.79 10.21
C VAL A 7 33.94 -8.24 8.98
N ILE A 8 32.83 -8.96 9.20
CA ILE A 8 31.85 -9.23 8.14
C ILE A 8 31.08 -7.92 7.92
N GLY A 9 31.54 -7.13 6.95
CA GLY A 9 30.80 -6.01 6.43
C GLY A 9 29.51 -6.52 5.78
N ILE A 10 28.37 -6.30 6.42
CA ILE A 10 27.06 -6.51 5.82
C ILE A 10 26.92 -5.48 4.71
N LEU A 11 27.19 -5.90 3.46
CA LEU A 11 26.87 -5.14 2.26
C LEU A 11 25.33 -5.01 2.18
N LEU A 12 24.81 -3.92 2.72
CA LEU A 12 23.44 -3.50 2.49
C LEU A 12 23.34 -3.08 1.03
N ASN A 13 22.85 -3.98 0.17
CA ASN A 13 22.50 -3.65 -1.20
C ASN A 13 21.54 -2.45 -1.19
N PRO A 14 21.81 -1.38 -1.98
CA PRO A 14 20.85 -0.31 -2.17
C PRO A 14 19.68 -0.87 -2.96
N SER A 15 18.64 -1.33 -2.27
CA SER A 15 17.37 -1.67 -2.89
C SER A 15 16.82 -0.39 -3.55
N LYS A 16 16.63 -0.46 -4.87
CA LYS A 16 16.01 0.59 -5.69
C LYS A 16 14.76 1.15 -4.98
N SER A 17 14.64 2.48 -4.96
CA SER A 17 13.76 3.28 -4.10
C SER A 17 12.27 3.24 -4.40
N ASP A 18 11.77 2.25 -5.12
CA ASP A 18 10.34 2.14 -5.40
C ASP A 18 9.72 1.20 -4.39
N ALA A 19 9.83 1.57 -3.10
CA ALA A 19 9.41 0.68 -2.04
C ALA A 19 8.16 1.20 -1.31
N CYS A 20 6.93 1.13 -1.83
CA CYS A 20 5.73 1.47 -1.04
C CYS A 20 5.38 0.39 0.02
N SER A 21 4.68 0.74 1.10
CA SER A 21 4.13 -0.23 2.06
C SER A 21 2.65 0.05 2.27
N ILE A 22 1.82 -0.99 2.40
CA ILE A 22 0.38 -0.87 2.63
C ILE A 22 -0.02 -1.89 3.70
N LEU A 23 -0.85 -1.48 4.64
CA LEU A 23 -1.53 -2.32 5.63
C LEU A 23 -3.03 -2.09 5.52
N TYR A 24 -3.77 -3.18 5.44
CA TYR A 24 -5.18 -3.22 5.78
C TYR A 24 -5.36 -4.04 7.05
N TYR A 25 -6.09 -3.52 8.03
CA TYR A 25 -6.22 -4.11 9.36
C TYR A 25 -7.68 -4.08 9.83
N LYS A 26 -8.15 -5.20 10.39
CA LYS A 26 -9.45 -5.33 11.06
C LYS A 26 -9.21 -5.54 12.55
N ASN A 27 -9.65 -4.59 13.37
CA ASN A 27 -9.69 -4.78 14.81
C ASN A 27 -10.78 -5.83 15.14
N ILE A 28 -10.37 -6.98 15.67
CA ILE A 28 -11.30 -8.08 15.99
C ILE A 28 -12.17 -7.76 17.20
N ALA A 29 -11.67 -6.94 18.14
CA ALA A 29 -12.41 -6.59 19.35
C ALA A 29 -13.52 -5.57 19.07
N THR A 30 -13.25 -4.57 18.23
CA THR A 30 -14.20 -3.47 17.96
C THR A 30 -14.94 -3.61 16.63
N GLY A 31 -14.41 -4.41 15.69
CA GLY A 31 -14.88 -4.46 14.31
C GLY A 31 -14.43 -3.28 13.45
N GLU A 32 -13.67 -2.33 14.01
CA GLU A 32 -13.12 -1.21 13.25
C GLU A 32 -12.10 -1.67 12.22
N ILE A 33 -12.00 -0.91 11.12
CA ILE A 33 -11.11 -1.21 10.01
C ILE A 33 -10.22 -0.02 9.76
N TYR A 34 -8.91 -0.29 9.69
CA TYR A 34 -7.90 0.72 9.42
C TYR A 34 -7.10 0.36 8.17
N ALA A 35 -6.73 1.38 7.40
CA ALA A 35 -5.74 1.27 6.35
C ALA A 35 -4.62 2.28 6.58
N VAL A 36 -3.39 1.85 6.32
CA VAL A 36 -2.20 2.71 6.39
C VAL A 36 -1.35 2.45 5.16
N ASN A 37 -0.90 3.49 4.47
CA ASN A 37 0.14 3.35 3.45
C ASN A 37 1.31 4.28 3.75
N SER A 38 2.49 3.91 3.25
CA SER A 38 3.58 4.83 2.98
C SER A 38 3.96 4.74 1.51
N GLU A 39 3.82 5.85 0.81
CA GLU A 39 4.22 6.00 -0.58
C GLU A 39 5.68 6.43 -0.65
N ASP A 40 6.51 5.61 -1.28
CA ASP A 40 7.94 5.88 -1.40
C ASP A 40 8.29 6.12 -2.87
N PHE A 41 8.76 7.32 -3.17
CA PHE A 41 9.13 7.77 -4.51
C PHE A 41 10.17 8.90 -4.42
N PHE A 42 10.43 9.59 -5.52
CA PHE A 42 11.20 10.84 -5.47
C PHE A 42 10.40 11.96 -4.79
N LEU A 43 11.08 12.73 -3.94
CA LEU A 43 10.49 13.76 -3.07
C LEU A 43 10.18 15.10 -3.75
N ASP A 44 10.44 15.17 -5.05
CA ASP A 44 10.23 16.32 -5.94
C ASP A 44 8.96 16.18 -6.80
N VAL A 45 8.09 15.21 -6.50
CA VAL A 45 6.75 15.14 -7.09
C VAL A 45 5.79 16.12 -6.43
N ASP A 46 4.90 16.68 -7.25
CA ASP A 46 3.80 17.53 -6.83
C ASP A 46 2.61 16.66 -6.38
N ALA A 47 2.79 15.95 -5.27
CA ALA A 47 1.73 15.13 -4.68
C ALA A 47 0.60 15.99 -4.11
N TYR A 48 -0.65 15.60 -4.37
CA TYR A 48 -1.84 16.28 -3.91
C TYR A 48 -2.93 15.30 -3.49
N ILE A 49 -3.93 15.85 -2.79
CA ILE A 49 -5.18 15.16 -2.46
C ILE A 49 -6.26 15.73 -3.37
N GLN A 50 -6.97 14.86 -4.07
CA GLN A 50 -8.17 15.21 -4.83
C GLN A 50 -9.40 14.80 -4.02
N ILE A 51 -10.36 15.71 -3.89
CA ILE A 51 -11.66 15.45 -3.27
C ILE A 51 -12.74 15.69 -4.31
N GLU A 52 -13.53 14.65 -4.56
CA GLU A 52 -14.58 14.65 -5.56
C GLU A 52 -15.93 14.52 -4.87
N PRO A 53 -16.83 15.50 -5.02
CA PRO A 53 -18.15 15.43 -4.41
C PRO A 53 -19.01 14.34 -5.07
N LYS A 54 -20.01 13.88 -4.32
CA LYS A 54 -20.99 12.93 -4.82
C LYS A 54 -21.76 13.51 -5.99
N SER A 55 -22.04 12.68 -6.99
CA SER A 55 -22.96 13.01 -8.08
C SER A 55 -24.05 11.95 -8.22
N LYS A 56 -24.97 12.12 -9.18
CA LYS A 56 -25.99 11.11 -9.49
C LYS A 56 -25.39 9.76 -9.92
N LYS A 57 -24.19 9.77 -10.52
CA LYS A 57 -23.55 8.58 -11.11
C LYS A 57 -22.32 8.10 -10.35
N ASN A 58 -21.73 8.96 -9.51
CA ASN A 58 -20.44 8.71 -8.89
C ASN A 58 -20.53 8.88 -7.37
N PHE A 59 -19.84 8.01 -6.66
CA PHE A 59 -19.61 8.17 -5.23
C PHE A 59 -18.72 9.38 -4.95
N ALA A 60 -18.97 10.06 -3.82
CA ALA A 60 -17.99 10.96 -3.23
C ALA A 60 -16.73 10.16 -2.89
N ARG A 61 -15.56 10.73 -3.16
CA ARG A 61 -14.28 10.05 -2.99
C ARG A 61 -13.16 11.03 -2.73
N LEU A 62 -12.13 10.51 -2.07
CA LEU A 62 -10.86 11.17 -1.87
C LEU A 62 -9.77 10.22 -2.35
N TRP A 63 -8.84 10.72 -3.14
CA TRP A 63 -7.62 10.01 -3.49
C TRP A 63 -6.42 10.92 -3.40
N TYR A 64 -5.25 10.31 -3.28
CA TYR A 64 -3.96 10.98 -3.21
C TYR A 64 -3.04 10.40 -4.30
N GLY A 65 -2.18 11.27 -4.84
CA GLY A 65 -1.29 10.93 -5.93
C GLY A 65 -0.71 12.18 -6.59
N TRP A 66 -0.31 12.05 -7.86
CA TRP A 66 0.25 13.15 -8.67
C TRP A 66 -0.13 12.93 -10.14
N ASP A 67 0.08 13.93 -11.01
CA ASP A 67 -0.13 13.81 -12.47
C ASP A 67 -1.50 13.26 -12.89
N ASN A 68 -2.58 13.62 -12.18
CA ASN A 68 -3.92 13.07 -12.39
C ASN A 68 -3.97 11.53 -12.32
N PHE A 69 -3.14 10.96 -11.46
CA PHE A 69 -3.04 9.52 -11.24
C PHE A 69 -3.21 9.22 -9.74
N ALA A 70 -4.29 8.54 -9.40
CA ALA A 70 -4.57 8.14 -8.04
C ALA A 70 -3.69 6.94 -7.66
N GLN A 71 -2.81 7.11 -6.67
CA GLN A 71 -1.98 6.03 -6.12
C GLN A 71 -2.75 5.23 -5.06
N GLY A 72 -3.57 5.91 -4.27
CA GLY A 72 -4.50 5.28 -3.34
C GLY A 72 -5.63 6.22 -2.93
N GLY A 73 -6.61 5.70 -2.19
CA GLY A 73 -7.74 6.51 -1.73
C GLY A 73 -8.89 5.70 -1.16
N ILE A 74 -9.97 6.41 -0.84
CA ILE A 74 -11.20 5.87 -0.25
C ILE A 74 -12.44 6.59 -0.80
N ASN A 75 -13.59 5.92 -0.83
CA ASN A 75 -14.88 6.54 -1.18
C ASN A 75 -15.90 6.51 -0.04
N GLU A 76 -17.04 7.20 -0.23
CA GLU A 76 -18.13 7.29 0.76
C GLU A 76 -18.71 5.93 1.19
N LYS A 77 -18.47 4.86 0.40
CA LYS A 77 -18.92 3.51 0.69
C LYS A 77 -17.93 2.73 1.56
N GLY A 78 -16.77 3.30 1.83
CA GLY A 78 -15.69 2.67 2.58
C GLY A 78 -14.91 1.66 1.74
N LEU A 79 -14.88 1.81 0.40
CA LEU A 79 -13.94 1.08 -0.45
C LEU A 79 -12.61 1.83 -0.43
N PHE A 80 -11.57 1.15 0.02
CA PHE A 80 -10.17 1.56 -0.03
C PHE A 80 -9.46 0.87 -1.19
N PHE A 81 -8.57 1.61 -1.86
CA PHE A 81 -7.60 1.02 -2.78
C PHE A 81 -6.22 1.64 -2.57
N ASP A 82 -5.19 0.86 -2.88
CA ASP A 82 -3.81 1.33 -3.00
C ASP A 82 -3.01 0.35 -3.89
N ALA A 83 -1.83 0.75 -4.33
CA ALA A 83 -0.99 -0.07 -5.20
C ALA A 83 0.49 0.06 -4.85
N ALA A 84 1.25 -0.98 -5.14
CA ALA A 84 2.70 -0.95 -4.99
C ALA A 84 3.37 -1.60 -6.20
N VAL A 85 4.48 -1.01 -6.63
CA VAL A 85 5.32 -1.54 -7.72
C VAL A 85 5.93 -2.87 -7.30
N THR A 86 5.94 -3.85 -8.21
CA THR A 86 6.47 -5.19 -8.02
C THR A 86 7.41 -5.59 -9.16
N PRO A 87 8.22 -6.66 -9.02
CA PRO A 87 8.99 -7.19 -10.13
C PRO A 87 8.12 -7.49 -11.34
N GLU A 88 8.59 -7.12 -12.53
CA GLU A 88 7.84 -7.30 -13.76
C GLU A 88 7.46 -8.77 -14.01
N GLN A 89 6.23 -8.99 -14.47
CA GLN A 89 5.65 -10.28 -14.82
C GLN A 89 5.24 -10.33 -16.29
N LYS A 90 4.98 -11.55 -16.77
CA LYS A 90 4.40 -11.78 -18.09
C LYS A 90 2.97 -11.22 -18.13
N LYS A 91 2.69 -10.41 -19.15
CA LYS A 91 1.35 -9.87 -19.41
C LYS A 91 0.33 -10.99 -19.67
N ILE A 92 -0.89 -10.79 -19.20
CA ILE A 92 -2.03 -11.65 -19.56
C ILE A 92 -2.47 -11.31 -20.98
N LYS A 93 -2.65 -12.33 -21.84
CA LYS A 93 -3.11 -12.11 -23.21
C LYS A 93 -4.53 -11.53 -23.21
N GLY A 94 -4.75 -10.46 -23.98
CA GLY A 94 -6.04 -9.78 -24.07
C GLY A 94 -6.33 -8.80 -22.94
N TYR A 95 -5.36 -8.56 -22.06
CA TYR A 95 -5.43 -7.55 -21.00
C TYR A 95 -4.42 -6.41 -21.25
N SER A 96 -4.73 -5.22 -20.75
CA SER A 96 -3.92 -4.01 -20.90
C SER A 96 -3.72 -3.26 -19.58
N ASN A 97 -2.81 -2.28 -19.62
CA ASN A 97 -2.75 -1.25 -18.60
C ASN A 97 -3.96 -0.29 -18.78
N PRO A 98 -4.40 0.39 -17.72
CA PRO A 98 -5.48 1.35 -17.83
C PRO A 98 -5.09 2.54 -18.70
N GLU A 99 -6.05 3.04 -19.49
CA GLU A 99 -5.87 4.21 -20.38
C GLU A 99 -6.14 5.54 -19.65
N SER A 100 -6.68 5.49 -18.43
CA SER A 100 -7.05 6.64 -17.61
C SER A 100 -6.80 6.34 -16.13
N ASN A 101 -7.12 7.30 -15.26
CA ASN A 101 -6.97 7.17 -13.82
C ASN A 101 -7.87 6.04 -13.26
N LEU A 102 -7.32 4.83 -13.17
CA LEU A 102 -8.03 3.63 -12.74
C LEU A 102 -8.50 3.72 -11.28
N GLY A 103 -7.67 4.28 -10.41
CA GLY A 103 -8.00 4.44 -8.99
C GLY A 103 -9.22 5.36 -8.80
N ASP A 104 -9.23 6.50 -9.48
CA ASP A 104 -10.36 7.43 -9.48
C ASP A 104 -11.65 6.75 -9.98
N LYS A 105 -11.56 6.02 -11.10
CA LYS A 105 -12.68 5.29 -11.70
C LYS A 105 -13.25 4.21 -10.77
N ILE A 106 -12.38 3.41 -10.16
CA ILE A 106 -12.80 2.36 -9.23
C ILE A 106 -13.51 2.98 -8.03
N LEU A 107 -12.93 4.03 -7.43
CA LEU A 107 -13.54 4.73 -6.30
C LEU A 107 -14.86 5.42 -6.67
N ALA A 108 -15.01 5.90 -7.91
CA ALA A 108 -16.24 6.54 -8.37
C ALA A 108 -17.41 5.56 -8.51
N HIS A 109 -17.14 4.30 -8.87
CA HIS A 109 -18.16 3.35 -9.35
C HIS A 109 -18.30 2.06 -8.54
N SER A 110 -17.37 1.77 -7.62
CA SER A 110 -17.39 0.53 -6.82
C SER A 110 -17.65 0.81 -5.35
N SER A 111 -18.54 0.05 -4.73
CA SER A 111 -18.89 0.15 -3.31
C SER A 111 -18.27 -0.94 -2.44
N SER A 112 -17.64 -1.95 -3.05
CA SER A 112 -17.05 -3.11 -2.38
C SER A 112 -15.84 -3.66 -3.14
N VAL A 113 -15.05 -4.50 -2.46
CA VAL A 113 -13.91 -5.21 -3.09
C VAL A 113 -14.35 -6.02 -4.31
N LYS A 114 -15.52 -6.67 -4.24
CA LYS A 114 -16.04 -7.49 -5.35
C LYS A 114 -16.38 -6.64 -6.58
N GLU A 115 -16.93 -5.45 -6.39
CA GLU A 115 -17.23 -4.53 -7.49
C GLU A 115 -15.94 -3.98 -8.11
N ALA A 116 -14.92 -3.66 -7.31
CA ALA A 116 -13.61 -3.26 -7.81
C ALA A 116 -12.96 -4.35 -8.68
N LEU A 117 -13.01 -5.62 -8.25
CA LEU A 117 -12.54 -6.76 -9.05
C LEU A 117 -13.30 -6.92 -10.37
N LYS A 118 -14.61 -6.62 -10.36
CA LYS A 118 -15.45 -6.65 -11.57
C LYS A 118 -15.07 -5.55 -12.56
N VAL A 119 -14.70 -4.35 -12.09
CA VAL A 119 -14.15 -3.29 -12.96
C VAL A 119 -12.90 -3.79 -13.68
N LEU A 120 -11.94 -4.37 -12.94
CA LEU A 120 -10.72 -4.91 -13.55
C LEU A 120 -11.00 -6.00 -14.59
N GLU A 121 -11.95 -6.88 -14.32
CA GLU A 121 -12.32 -7.96 -15.26
C GLU A 121 -13.04 -7.44 -16.51
N ASN A 122 -14.01 -6.55 -16.33
CA ASN A 122 -14.80 -6.00 -17.43
C ASN A 122 -13.94 -5.21 -18.40
N GLU A 123 -12.96 -4.46 -17.89
CA GLU A 123 -12.05 -3.63 -18.67
C GLU A 123 -10.78 -4.35 -19.09
N LYS A 124 -10.65 -5.64 -18.73
CA LYS A 124 -9.48 -6.46 -19.01
C LYS A 124 -8.19 -5.78 -18.56
N ILE A 125 -8.17 -5.28 -17.33
CA ILE A 125 -7.01 -4.62 -16.74
C ILE A 125 -6.07 -5.62 -16.08
N ALA A 126 -4.79 -5.56 -16.45
CA ALA A 126 -3.72 -6.32 -15.81
C ALA A 126 -2.44 -5.49 -15.66
N LEU A 127 -2.02 -5.24 -14.42
CA LEU A 127 -0.78 -4.52 -14.14
C LEU A 127 0.38 -5.50 -13.99
N ASN A 128 1.27 -5.55 -14.96
CA ASN A 128 2.37 -6.52 -14.95
C ASN A 128 3.60 -6.05 -14.14
N LYS A 129 3.54 -4.87 -13.51
CA LYS A 129 4.62 -4.27 -12.69
C LYS A 129 4.12 -3.75 -11.34
N SER A 130 2.92 -4.14 -10.95
CA SER A 130 2.30 -3.70 -9.71
C SER A 130 1.34 -4.77 -9.20
N HIS A 131 1.04 -4.71 -7.92
CA HIS A 131 -0.18 -5.30 -7.39
C HIS A 131 -1.09 -4.22 -6.80
N MET A 132 -2.37 -4.54 -6.68
CA MET A 132 -3.35 -3.64 -6.08
C MET A 132 -3.88 -4.27 -4.80
N LEU A 133 -3.96 -3.50 -3.73
CA LEU A 133 -4.71 -3.86 -2.53
C LEU A 133 -6.07 -3.17 -2.58
N PHE A 134 -7.14 -3.94 -2.43
CA PHE A 134 -8.48 -3.42 -2.15
C PHE A 134 -8.91 -3.88 -0.77
N GLY A 135 -9.64 -3.01 -0.08
CA GLY A 135 -10.30 -3.34 1.18
C GLY A 135 -11.61 -2.60 1.30
N ASP A 136 -12.60 -3.16 2.00
CA ASP A 136 -13.87 -2.49 2.23
C ASP A 136 -14.33 -2.54 3.69
N LYS A 137 -15.24 -1.64 4.07
CA LYS A 137 -15.77 -1.56 5.44
C LYS A 137 -16.47 -2.84 5.97
N THR A 138 -16.64 -3.89 5.16
CA THR A 138 -17.14 -5.19 5.64
C THR A 138 -16.04 -6.06 6.24
N GLY A 139 -14.78 -5.65 6.10
CA GLY A 139 -13.62 -6.43 6.53
C GLY A 139 -13.04 -7.31 5.42
N GLN A 140 -13.61 -7.30 4.21
CA GLN A 140 -13.03 -7.98 3.06
C GLN A 140 -11.86 -7.17 2.52
N ALA A 141 -10.76 -7.84 2.22
CA ALA A 141 -9.62 -7.26 1.52
C ALA A 141 -8.92 -8.31 0.65
N VAL A 142 -8.28 -7.85 -0.42
CA VAL A 142 -7.60 -8.71 -1.39
C VAL A 142 -6.42 -7.97 -2.00
N VAL A 143 -5.32 -8.70 -2.22
CA VAL A 143 -4.25 -8.27 -3.12
C VAL A 143 -4.44 -8.95 -4.47
N VAL A 144 -4.46 -8.16 -5.53
CA VAL A 144 -4.54 -8.62 -6.92
C VAL A 144 -3.14 -8.59 -7.52
N GLU A 145 -2.63 -9.75 -7.91
CA GLU A 145 -1.34 -9.89 -8.59
C GLU A 145 -1.53 -10.53 -9.97
N TRP A 146 -0.70 -10.16 -10.93
CA TRP A 146 -0.72 -10.74 -12.28
C TRP A 146 0.60 -11.47 -12.52
N ILE A 147 0.60 -12.78 -12.29
CA ILE A 147 1.82 -13.60 -12.23
C ILE A 147 1.82 -14.60 -13.36
N LYS A 148 2.94 -14.66 -14.09
CA LYS A 148 3.15 -15.62 -15.19
C LYS A 148 2.00 -15.66 -16.22
N GLY A 149 1.32 -14.53 -16.43
CA GLY A 149 0.19 -14.44 -17.37
C GLY A 149 -1.18 -14.82 -16.78
N GLU A 150 -1.31 -14.92 -15.45
CA GLU A 150 -2.57 -15.23 -14.77
C GLU A 150 -2.86 -14.25 -13.62
N ARG A 151 -4.14 -13.96 -13.38
CA ARG A 151 -4.57 -13.17 -12.21
C ARG A 151 -4.61 -14.07 -10.98
N LYS A 152 -3.97 -13.65 -9.90
CA LYS A 152 -3.97 -14.29 -8.59
C LYS A 152 -4.57 -13.34 -7.56
N LEU A 153 -5.36 -13.89 -6.65
CA LEU A 153 -6.06 -13.14 -5.60
C LEU A 153 -5.61 -13.65 -4.24
N HIS A 154 -4.92 -12.80 -3.48
CA HIS A 154 -4.52 -13.11 -2.11
C HIS A 154 -5.51 -12.42 -1.16
N TRP A 155 -6.55 -13.17 -0.78
CA TRP A 155 -7.55 -12.69 0.16
C TRP A 155 -6.97 -12.54 1.56
N ILE A 156 -7.46 -11.57 2.31
CA ILE A 156 -7.13 -11.41 3.72
C ILE A 156 -7.40 -12.71 4.50
N VAL A 157 -6.44 -13.10 5.34
CA VAL A 157 -6.57 -14.21 6.27
C VAL A 157 -6.40 -13.66 7.68
N GLY A 158 -7.34 -14.00 8.57
CA GLY A 158 -7.39 -13.43 9.91
C GLY A 158 -7.82 -11.97 9.87
N ASN A 159 -6.95 -11.08 10.35
CA ASN A 159 -7.30 -9.70 10.65
C ASN A 159 -6.41 -8.65 9.97
N LYS A 160 -5.45 -9.06 9.14
CA LYS A 160 -4.53 -8.12 8.47
C LYS A 160 -4.06 -8.61 7.11
N LEU A 161 -3.77 -7.65 6.23
CA LEU A 161 -3.17 -7.86 4.93
C LEU A 161 -2.08 -6.81 4.74
N ILE A 162 -0.83 -7.25 4.57
CA ILE A 162 0.34 -6.37 4.43
C ILE A 162 0.91 -6.56 3.03
N VAL A 163 1.30 -5.45 2.42
CA VAL A 163 1.83 -5.41 1.06
C VAL A 163 3.05 -4.49 1.02
N THR A 164 4.07 -4.92 0.29
CA THR A 164 5.24 -4.10 -0.10
C THR A 164 5.63 -4.52 -1.52
N ASN A 165 6.83 -4.23 -1.97
CA ASN A 165 7.18 -4.25 -3.41
C ASN A 165 7.65 -5.59 -3.94
N PHE A 166 7.22 -6.68 -3.32
CA PHE A 166 7.46 -8.05 -3.80
C PHE A 166 6.11 -8.75 -4.03
N LEU A 167 6.09 -9.74 -4.92
CA LEU A 167 4.89 -10.52 -5.20
C LEU A 167 4.63 -11.51 -4.05
N LEU A 168 3.43 -11.49 -3.46
CA LEU A 168 3.05 -12.40 -2.38
C LEU A 168 3.04 -13.87 -2.83
N PHE A 169 2.57 -14.14 -4.05
CA PHE A 169 2.53 -15.50 -4.61
C PHE A 169 3.86 -15.96 -5.23
N GLU A 170 4.76 -15.03 -5.60
CA GLU A 170 6.08 -15.35 -6.16
C GLU A 170 7.19 -14.47 -5.55
N PRO A 171 7.50 -14.58 -4.23
CA PRO A 171 8.45 -13.67 -3.59
C PRO A 171 9.86 -13.74 -4.18
N LYS A 172 10.24 -14.89 -4.74
CA LYS A 172 11.56 -15.11 -5.38
C LYS A 172 11.76 -14.31 -6.66
N ALA A 173 10.71 -13.66 -7.20
CA ALA A 173 10.81 -12.82 -8.39
C ALA A 173 11.61 -11.53 -8.17
N GLY A 174 11.81 -11.10 -6.91
CA GLY A 174 12.61 -9.93 -6.56
C GLY A 174 12.04 -9.16 -5.37
N ASN A 175 12.84 -8.26 -4.81
CA ASN A 175 12.49 -7.40 -3.66
C ASN A 175 12.12 -8.15 -2.36
N HIS A 176 12.36 -9.47 -2.32
CA HIS A 176 12.24 -10.31 -1.13
C HIS A 176 13.62 -10.91 -0.80
N PRO A 177 14.03 -11.02 0.48
CA PRO A 177 13.31 -10.59 1.68
C PRO A 177 13.17 -9.07 1.78
N CYS A 178 12.04 -8.61 2.33
CA CYS A 178 11.74 -7.19 2.53
C CYS A 178 11.80 -6.84 4.02
N PHE A 179 12.72 -5.96 4.41
CA PHE A 179 12.90 -5.55 5.81
C PHE A 179 11.68 -4.77 6.36
N ARG A 180 11.03 -3.96 5.52
CA ARG A 180 9.83 -3.20 5.92
C ARG A 180 8.65 -4.13 6.17
N TYR A 181 8.41 -5.07 5.26
CA TYR A 181 7.36 -6.09 5.45
C TYR A 181 7.58 -6.85 6.77
N LYS A 182 8.82 -7.29 7.03
CA LYS A 182 9.19 -7.97 8.28
C LYS A 182 8.93 -7.07 9.50
N SER A 183 9.47 -5.84 9.49
CA SER A 183 9.30 -4.87 10.59
C SER A 183 7.82 -4.58 10.88
N ILE A 184 7.01 -4.29 9.86
CA ILE A 184 5.56 -4.06 10.00
C ILE A 184 4.90 -5.29 10.61
N SER A 185 5.17 -6.48 10.05
CA SER A 185 4.56 -7.72 10.52
C SER A 185 4.87 -8.02 11.99
N GLU A 186 6.14 -7.87 12.40
CA GLU A 186 6.59 -8.12 13.77
C GLU A 186 6.00 -7.11 14.76
N ARG A 187 5.99 -5.82 14.41
CA ARG A 187 5.50 -4.76 15.29
C ARG A 187 3.98 -4.78 15.45
N ILE A 188 3.24 -5.07 14.37
CA ILE A 188 1.79 -5.26 14.46
C ILE A 188 1.47 -6.48 15.31
N LYS A 189 2.23 -7.59 15.17
CA LYS A 189 2.07 -8.76 16.03
C LYS A 189 2.33 -8.42 17.51
N GLN A 190 3.36 -7.63 17.81
CA GLN A 190 3.65 -7.17 19.17
C GLN A 190 2.50 -6.34 19.73
N LEU A 191 1.97 -5.39 18.95
CA LEU A 191 0.80 -4.59 19.33
C LEU A 191 -0.42 -5.48 19.64
N GLU A 192 -0.71 -6.47 18.78
CA GLU A 192 -1.80 -7.43 19.00
C GLU A 192 -1.64 -8.25 20.29
N THR A 193 -0.41 -8.59 20.66
CA THR A 193 -0.11 -9.36 21.88
C THR A 193 0.04 -8.52 23.14
N SER A 194 0.09 -7.19 23.02
CA SER A 194 0.31 -6.28 24.15
C SER A 194 -0.88 -6.21 25.11
N GLY A 195 -2.08 -6.60 24.67
CA GLY A 195 -3.33 -6.41 25.40
C GLY A 195 -3.83 -4.97 25.40
N GLU A 196 -3.11 -4.06 24.77
CA GLU A 196 -3.53 -2.67 24.63
C GLU A 196 -4.71 -2.52 23.65
N GLU A 197 -5.56 -1.52 23.90
CA GLU A 197 -6.56 -1.10 22.92
C GLU A 197 -5.88 -0.69 21.62
N ILE A 198 -6.39 -1.18 20.49
CA ILE A 198 -5.87 -0.92 19.15
C ILE A 198 -6.74 0.15 18.49
N THR A 199 -6.15 1.34 18.29
CA THR A 199 -6.80 2.49 17.63
C THR A 199 -6.08 2.84 16.32
N LEU A 200 -6.67 3.72 15.49
CA LEU A 200 -6.00 4.24 14.30
C LEU A 200 -4.64 4.83 14.61
N LEU A 201 -4.52 5.60 15.71
CA LEU A 201 -3.26 6.22 16.12
C LEU A 201 -2.18 5.17 16.38
N LYS A 202 -2.49 4.13 17.17
CA LYS A 202 -1.53 3.07 17.49
C LYS A 202 -1.13 2.27 16.26
N ILE A 203 -2.09 1.78 15.48
CA ILE A 203 -1.80 1.05 14.24
C ILE A 203 -0.99 1.90 13.27
N GLY A 204 -1.38 3.16 13.10
CA GLY A 204 -0.68 4.14 12.28
C GLY A 204 0.77 4.32 12.72
N ASN A 205 1.00 4.56 14.02
CA ASN A 205 2.35 4.77 14.53
C ASN A 205 3.22 3.52 14.49
N THR A 206 2.64 2.36 14.78
CA THR A 206 3.34 1.08 14.69
C THR A 206 3.78 0.81 13.26
N PHE A 207 2.93 1.10 12.27
CA PHE A 207 3.26 0.99 10.85
C PHE A 207 4.24 2.08 10.39
N GLY A 208 4.03 3.33 10.81
CA GLY A 208 4.78 4.52 10.42
C GLY A 208 6.26 4.47 10.79
N GLN A 209 6.67 3.56 11.68
CA GLN A 209 8.08 3.30 11.96
C GLN A 209 8.83 2.61 10.81
N ALA A 210 8.11 2.15 9.77
CA ALA A 210 8.68 1.54 8.57
C ALA A 210 8.83 2.52 7.39
N VAL A 211 8.63 3.83 7.60
CA VAL A 211 8.88 4.87 6.57
C VAL A 211 10.34 4.87 6.12
N GLN A 212 10.56 5.33 4.89
CA GLN A 212 11.88 5.52 4.32
C GLN A 212 12.36 6.96 4.45
N PRO A 213 13.43 7.22 5.23
CA PRO A 213 14.05 8.53 5.28
C PRO A 213 14.55 8.97 3.91
N ALA A 214 14.57 10.28 3.67
CA ALA A 214 15.11 10.87 2.45
C ALA A 214 16.58 10.43 2.21
N ARG A 215 16.86 9.91 1.02
CA ARG A 215 18.20 9.52 0.57
C ARG A 215 18.48 10.10 -0.82
N LYS A 216 19.71 10.53 -1.04
CA LYS A 216 20.15 11.03 -2.35
C LYS A 216 20.41 9.85 -3.29
N HIS A 217 19.90 9.93 -4.50
CA HIS A 217 20.09 8.97 -5.60
C HIS A 217 21.19 9.40 -6.57
N GLU A 218 21.64 8.47 -7.42
CA GLU A 218 22.67 8.69 -8.43
C GLU A 218 22.36 9.85 -9.39
N ASN A 219 21.08 10.09 -9.67
CA ASN A 219 20.59 11.18 -10.51
C ASN A 219 20.46 12.54 -9.76
N ASN A 220 21.07 12.67 -8.58
CA ASN A 220 20.96 13.83 -7.68
C ASN A 220 19.55 14.13 -7.14
N ARG A 221 18.55 13.28 -7.37
CA ARG A 221 17.21 13.40 -6.76
C ARG A 221 17.19 12.77 -5.38
N PHE A 222 16.28 13.21 -4.53
CA PHE A 222 16.05 12.60 -3.22
C PHE A 222 14.86 11.65 -3.30
N GLY A 223 15.02 10.42 -2.85
CA GLY A 223 13.97 9.41 -2.73
C GLY A 223 13.66 9.10 -1.27
N GLY A 224 12.43 8.74 -0.97
CA GLY A 224 11.97 8.38 0.37
C GLY A 224 10.44 8.43 0.46
N THR A 225 9.91 8.41 1.68
CA THR A 225 8.46 8.53 1.89
C THR A 225 7.98 9.92 1.49
N VAL A 226 7.16 9.99 0.45
CA VAL A 226 6.50 11.21 -0.02
C VAL A 226 5.35 11.57 0.91
N TYR A 227 4.53 10.59 1.26
CA TYR A 227 3.47 10.74 2.26
C TYR A 227 3.15 9.39 2.92
N THR A 228 2.48 9.48 4.07
CA THR A 228 1.84 8.34 4.72
C THR A 228 0.38 8.68 4.97
N SER A 229 -0.53 7.82 4.48
CA SER A 229 -1.96 7.95 4.74
C SER A 229 -2.38 7.06 5.91
N PHE A 230 -3.32 7.54 6.71
CA PHE A 230 -3.93 6.82 7.82
C PHE A 230 -5.45 6.96 7.70
N ILE A 231 -6.15 5.84 7.60
CA ILE A 231 -7.57 5.83 7.31
C ILE A 231 -8.28 4.93 8.31
N ASN A 232 -9.27 5.48 9.02
CA ASN A 232 -10.32 4.66 9.64
C ASN A 232 -11.43 4.50 8.60
N ILE A 233 -11.49 3.31 7.98
CA ILE A 233 -12.44 2.98 6.92
C ILE A 233 -13.87 2.87 7.48
N THR A 234 -14.02 2.43 8.74
CA THR A 234 -15.33 2.32 9.40
C THR A 234 -16.00 3.69 9.53
N ASP A 235 -15.23 4.69 9.96
CA ASP A 235 -15.73 6.05 10.21
C ASP A 235 -15.49 7.03 9.04
N ASN A 236 -14.84 6.57 7.96
CA ASN A 236 -14.34 7.42 6.87
C ASN A 236 -13.48 8.61 7.35
N LYS A 237 -12.61 8.39 8.35
CA LYS A 237 -11.64 9.40 8.80
C LYS A 237 -10.33 9.24 8.04
N PHE A 238 -9.82 10.33 7.50
CA PHE A 238 -8.60 10.36 6.71
C PHE A 238 -7.59 11.35 7.30
N PHE A 239 -6.35 10.90 7.43
CA PHE A 239 -5.21 11.72 7.80
C PHE A 239 -4.08 11.43 6.82
N LEU A 240 -3.33 12.45 6.44
CA LEU A 240 -2.14 12.30 5.62
C LEU A 240 -1.02 13.14 6.20
N SER A 241 0.14 12.52 6.37
CA SER A 241 1.37 13.20 6.77
C SER A 241 2.32 13.23 5.58
N TYR A 242 2.62 14.44 5.10
CA TYR A 242 3.59 14.63 4.02
C TYR A 242 5.01 14.53 4.55
N LYS A 243 5.85 13.73 3.88
CA LYS A 243 7.25 13.45 4.25
C LYS A 243 7.39 12.97 5.70
N LEU A 244 6.54 12.02 6.10
CA LEU A 244 6.58 11.41 7.43
C LEU A 244 7.98 10.86 7.72
N SER A 245 8.46 11.10 8.93
CA SER A 245 9.75 10.60 9.40
C SER A 245 9.62 10.06 10.82
N ASN A 246 10.59 9.25 11.25
CA ASN A 246 10.63 8.70 12.61
C ASN A 246 10.67 9.77 13.73
N LYS A 247 10.91 11.04 13.40
CA LYS A 247 10.84 12.15 14.38
C LYS A 247 9.42 12.67 14.61
N ASN A 248 8.52 12.44 13.66
CA ASN A 248 7.18 13.03 13.59
C ASN A 248 6.07 11.97 13.47
N VAL A 249 6.35 10.74 13.92
CA VAL A 249 5.30 9.72 14.12
C VAL A 249 4.36 10.26 15.22
N ILE A 250 3.05 10.18 14.98
CA ILE A 250 2.02 11.01 15.64
C ILE A 250 1.80 10.61 17.10
#